data_AF-A0A7V0UDS1-F1
#
_entry.id   AF-A0A7V0UDS1-F1
#
_cell.length_a   1.000
_cell.length_b   1.000
_cell.length_c   1.000
_cell.angle_alpha   90.00
_cell.angle_beta   90.00
_cell.angle_gamma   90.00
#
_symmetry.space_group_name_H-M   'P 1'
#
loop_
_entity.id
_entity.type
_entity.pdbx_description
1 polymer ?
#
loop_
_entity_poly.entity_id
_entity_poly.type
_entity_poly.pdbx_seq_one_letter_code
_entity_poly.pdbx_strand_id
1 'polypeptide(L)'
;MGFQKGSITLSPTQDIPLLLQVLHSRFITHEQLLEFMMLGCYELKRNSFNWRVRRLVRSGLLNRHCVRPVTPSPVYSITNIAAFMLAEHCPILEMGNQREAAELQFRIAHSIGLNDLHLSLMRQGVLQDWQSEVAIRATNELTSSGYVKDYDAVVTVRVDGQSFKFALEYERTAKKPKDYFRIRSLLEHEYRLRHFVYVVPDYKLASFILECFMGTTAALVIGLANDFARSFKDMSVTKCDAGLTVPITAALRSPDEFAVTPPRLPRDSSLL
;
A
#
# COMPACT_ATOMS: atom_id res chain seq x y z
N MET A 1 6.64 19.09 37.63
CA MET A 1 7.13 19.75 36.40
C MET A 1 5.92 20.12 35.57
N GLY A 2 5.62 21.41 35.42
CA GLY A 2 4.46 21.89 34.67
C GLY A 2 4.84 22.11 33.21
N PHE A 3 4.14 21.43 32.30
CA PHE A 3 4.27 21.63 30.87
C PHE A 3 3.93 23.07 30.47
N GLN A 4 4.67 23.63 29.51
CA GLN A 4 4.41 24.96 28.98
C GLN A 4 3.01 24.98 28.35
N LYS A 5 2.20 26.00 28.66
CA LYS A 5 0.82 26.11 28.16
C LYS A 5 0.83 26.08 26.63
N GLY A 6 0.36 24.98 26.04
CA GLY A 6 0.37 24.73 24.59
C GLY A 6 1.23 23.55 24.13
N SER A 7 2.09 22.98 24.97
CA SER A 7 2.87 21.79 24.62
C SER A 7 2.00 20.53 24.65
N ILE A 8 2.06 19.71 23.60
CA ILE A 8 1.42 18.41 23.54
C ILE A 8 2.44 17.30 23.79
N THR A 9 2.19 16.45 24.79
CA THR A 9 2.96 15.21 24.98
C THR A 9 2.32 14.11 24.13
N LEU A 10 3.11 13.43 23.31
CA LEU A 10 2.67 12.30 22.50
C LEU A 10 2.97 10.99 23.23
N SER A 11 1.98 10.11 23.27
CA SER A 11 2.11 8.74 23.73
C SER A 11 2.83 7.91 22.67
N PRO A 12 4.00 7.32 22.98
CA PRO A 12 4.73 6.46 22.05
C PRO A 12 3.94 5.22 21.61
N THR A 13 3.03 4.74 22.45
CA THR A 13 2.27 3.49 22.20
C THR A 13 0.93 3.71 21.52
N GLN A 14 0.46 4.95 21.41
CA GLN A 14 -0.88 5.24 20.88
C GLN A 14 -0.92 6.41 19.90
N ASP A 15 -0.24 7.52 20.22
CA ASP A 15 -0.24 8.68 19.32
C ASP A 15 0.69 8.45 18.14
N ILE A 16 1.89 7.92 18.38
CA ILE A 16 2.86 7.67 17.31
C ILE A 16 2.34 6.63 16.29
N PRO A 17 1.82 5.45 16.70
CA PRO A 17 1.22 4.50 15.75
C PRO A 17 0.05 5.10 14.96
N LEU A 18 -0.79 5.93 15.60
CA LEU A 18 -1.90 6.60 14.94
C LEU A 18 -1.41 7.58 13.87
N LEU A 19 -0.42 8.42 14.21
CA LEU A 19 0.13 9.40 13.26
C LEU A 19 0.86 8.71 12.11
N LEU A 20 1.62 7.63 12.39
CA LEU A 20 2.26 6.81 11.36
C LEU A 20 1.23 6.15 10.44
N GLN A 21 0.12 5.65 10.98
CA GLN A 21 -0.96 5.10 10.16
C GLN A 21 -1.55 6.16 9.23
N VAL A 22 -1.80 7.38 9.71
CA VAL A 22 -2.28 8.47 8.86
C VAL A 22 -1.25 8.84 7.79
N LEU A 23 0.05 8.86 8.13
CA LEU A 23 1.14 9.11 7.19
C LEU A 23 1.16 8.06 6.07
N HIS A 24 1.17 6.77 6.43
CA HIS A 24 1.22 5.65 5.49
C HIS A 24 -0.05 5.55 4.61
N SER A 25 -1.21 5.90 5.15
CA SER A 25 -2.47 5.93 4.41
C SER A 25 -2.62 7.17 3.51
N ARG A 26 -1.81 8.23 3.73
CA ARG A 26 -1.91 9.59 3.15
C ARG A 26 -3.21 10.33 3.49
N PHE A 27 -4.34 9.71 3.18
CA PHE A 27 -5.69 10.12 3.56
C PHE A 27 -6.44 8.94 4.14
N ILE A 28 -7.18 9.15 5.22
CA ILE A 28 -7.91 8.08 5.89
C ILE A 28 -9.20 8.60 6.52
N THR A 29 -10.29 7.83 6.41
CA THR A 29 -11.54 8.20 7.10
C THR A 29 -11.44 7.97 8.60
N HIS A 30 -12.34 8.58 9.37
CA HIS A 30 -12.39 8.35 10.81
C HIS A 30 -12.61 6.89 11.19
N GLU A 31 -13.48 6.19 10.46
CA GLU A 31 -13.84 4.79 10.66
C GLU A 31 -12.68 3.86 10.28
N GLN A 32 -12.04 4.08 9.13
CA GLN A 32 -10.86 3.32 8.73
C GLN A 32 -9.74 3.48 9.76
N LEU A 33 -9.48 4.71 10.23
CA LEU A 33 -8.42 4.96 11.21
C LEU A 33 -8.73 4.26 12.54
N LEU A 34 -9.96 4.35 13.03
CA LEU A 34 -10.37 3.63 14.24
C LEU A 34 -10.11 2.13 14.07
N GLU A 35 -10.48 1.58 12.93
CA GLU A 35 -10.37 0.16 12.68
C GLU A 35 -8.91 -0.32 12.62
N PHE A 36 -8.02 0.41 11.94
CA PHE A 36 -6.58 0.11 12.01
C PHE A 36 -6.07 0.13 13.44
N MET A 37 -6.48 1.11 14.25
CA MET A 37 -6.05 1.21 15.64
C MET A 37 -6.58 0.04 16.49
N MET A 38 -7.77 -0.47 16.18
CA MET A 38 -8.35 -1.63 16.87
C MET A 38 -7.67 -2.94 16.43
N LEU A 39 -7.52 -3.17 15.12
CA LEU A 39 -6.88 -4.37 14.58
C LEU A 39 -5.39 -4.44 14.94
N GLY A 40 -4.71 -3.30 15.04
CA GLY A 40 -3.34 -3.19 15.53
C GLY A 40 -3.20 -3.18 17.06
N CYS A 41 -4.31 -3.33 17.81
CA CYS A 41 -4.35 -3.32 19.28
C CYS A 41 -3.80 -2.03 19.95
N TYR A 42 -3.82 -0.89 19.26
CA TYR A 42 -3.41 0.41 19.79
C TYR A 42 -4.54 1.16 20.50
N GLU A 43 -5.80 0.90 20.12
CA GLU A 43 -6.98 1.44 20.78
C GLU A 43 -8.07 0.38 20.99
N LEU A 44 -8.67 0.39 22.17
CA LEU A 44 -9.76 -0.52 22.55
C LEU A 44 -11.09 0.21 22.78
N LYS A 45 -11.04 1.53 23.02
CA LYS A 45 -12.20 2.33 23.40
C LYS A 45 -12.43 3.46 22.43
N ARG A 46 -13.60 3.48 21.77
CA ARG A 46 -14.00 4.52 20.82
C ARG A 46 -13.94 5.92 21.42
N ASN A 47 -14.32 6.10 22.68
CA ASN A 47 -14.28 7.42 23.33
C ASN A 47 -12.85 7.96 23.50
N SER A 48 -11.91 7.08 23.87
CA SER A 48 -10.48 7.42 23.97
C SER A 48 -9.91 7.80 22.61
N PHE A 49 -10.19 6.99 21.59
CA PHE A 49 -9.82 7.29 20.21
C PHE A 49 -10.38 8.64 19.74
N ASN A 50 -11.67 8.89 19.93
CA ASN A 50 -12.32 10.14 19.53
C ASN A 50 -11.70 11.36 20.22
N TRP A 51 -11.36 11.23 21.50
CA TRP A 51 -10.66 12.29 22.24
C TRP A 51 -9.26 12.51 21.67
N ARG A 52 -8.52 11.42 21.39
CA ARG A 52 -7.16 11.46 20.84
C ARG A 52 -7.12 12.16 19.48
N VAL A 53 -7.95 11.73 18.53
CA VAL A 53 -8.02 12.35 17.20
C VAL A 53 -8.37 13.83 17.32
N ARG A 54 -9.36 14.21 18.14
CA ARG A 54 -9.72 15.61 18.37
C ARG A 54 -8.55 16.42 18.95
N ARG A 55 -7.80 15.85 19.88
CA ARG A 55 -6.61 16.49 20.46
C ARG A 55 -5.52 16.71 19.42
N LEU A 56 -5.20 15.70 18.61
CA LEU A 56 -4.17 15.77 17.56
C LEU A 56 -4.54 16.76 16.44
N VAL A 57 -5.83 16.87 16.10
CA VAL A 57 -6.33 17.89 15.17
C VAL A 57 -6.19 19.29 15.78
N ARG A 58 -6.62 19.48 17.03
CA ARG A 58 -6.53 20.79 17.71
C ARG A 58 -5.10 21.28 17.90
N SER A 59 -4.15 20.36 18.06
CA SER A 59 -2.73 20.69 18.18
C SER A 59 -2.02 20.85 16.84
N GLY A 60 -2.73 20.78 15.70
CA GLY A 60 -2.14 20.98 14.38
C GLY A 60 -1.27 19.82 13.88
N LEU A 61 -1.43 18.61 14.42
CA LEU A 61 -0.70 17.42 13.96
C LEU A 61 -1.46 16.65 12.88
N LEU A 62 -2.78 16.80 12.83
CA LEU A 62 -3.64 16.25 11.79
C LEU A 62 -4.44 17.35 11.09
N ASN A 63 -4.45 17.31 9.77
CA ASN A 63 -5.44 18.03 8.97
C ASN A 63 -6.75 17.25 8.97
N ARG A 64 -7.88 17.97 9.07
CA ARG A 64 -9.22 17.41 8.94
C ARG A 64 -9.90 18.00 7.71
N HIS A 65 -10.30 17.13 6.80
CA HIS A 65 -10.94 17.48 5.54
C HIS A 65 -12.41 17.06 5.56
N CYS A 66 -13.28 17.89 5.00
CA CYS A 66 -14.69 17.58 4.75
C CYS A 66 -14.87 17.48 3.23
N VAL A 67 -14.81 16.27 2.68
CA VAL A 67 -14.76 16.06 1.22
C VAL A 67 -16.01 15.37 0.73
N ARG A 68 -17.08 16.15 0.60
CA ARG A 68 -18.32 15.72 -0.06
C ARG A 68 -18.19 15.96 -1.57
N PRO A 69 -18.69 15.05 -2.42
CA PRO A 69 -19.49 13.86 -2.11
C PRO A 69 -18.68 12.56 -1.86
N VAL A 70 -17.35 12.60 -1.88
CA VAL A 70 -16.49 11.38 -1.82
C VAL A 70 -16.81 10.50 -0.61
N THR A 71 -16.92 11.10 0.57
CA THR A 71 -17.32 10.39 1.79
C THR A 71 -18.08 11.30 2.75
N PRO A 72 -19.10 10.79 3.47
CA PRO A 72 -19.77 11.56 4.51
C PRO A 72 -18.91 11.72 5.78
N SER A 73 -17.87 10.88 5.96
CA SER A 73 -17.01 10.87 7.13
C SER A 73 -15.86 11.89 7.03
N PRO A 74 -15.40 12.48 8.15
CA PRO A 74 -14.17 13.27 8.18
C PRO A 74 -12.98 12.45 7.66
N VAL A 75 -12.17 13.08 6.81
CA VAL A 75 -10.92 12.50 6.31
C VAL A 75 -9.74 13.19 6.98
N TYR A 76 -8.75 12.43 7.42
CA TYR A 76 -7.54 12.94 8.04
C TYR A 76 -6.33 12.78 7.15
N SER A 77 -5.41 13.73 7.22
CA SER A 77 -4.05 13.62 6.65
C SER A 77 -3.04 14.19 7.63
N ILE A 78 -1.78 13.80 7.48
CA ILE A 78 -0.69 14.31 8.33
C ILE A 78 -0.40 15.78 7.99
N THR A 79 0.04 16.57 8.98
CA THR A 79 0.61 17.91 8.73
C THR A 79 2.12 17.83 8.50
N ASN A 80 2.71 18.86 7.90
CA ASN A 80 4.17 18.91 7.72
C ASN A 80 4.91 18.90 9.06
N ILE A 81 4.34 19.52 10.09
CA ILE A 81 4.90 19.52 11.46
C ILE A 81 4.95 18.09 12.00
N ALA A 82 3.82 17.37 11.94
CA ALA A 82 3.76 16.00 12.42
C ALA A 82 4.63 15.05 11.58
N ALA A 83 4.69 15.26 10.26
CA ALA A 83 5.59 14.51 9.39
C ALA A 83 7.05 14.72 9.81
N PHE A 84 7.51 15.96 9.99
CA PHE A 84 8.86 16.23 10.46
C PHE A 84 9.17 15.55 11.82
N MET A 85 8.23 15.58 12.75
CA MET A 85 8.37 14.88 14.04
C MET A 85 8.48 13.36 13.92
N LEU A 86 7.88 12.77 12.88
CA LEU A 86 7.92 11.33 12.63
C LEU A 86 9.15 10.89 11.84
N ALA A 87 10.04 11.79 11.43
CA ALA A 87 11.21 11.46 10.62
C ALA A 87 12.17 10.47 11.31
N GLU A 88 12.20 10.46 12.66
CA GLU A 88 12.94 9.47 13.45
C GLU A 88 12.35 8.05 13.37
N HIS A 89 11.08 7.94 13.00
CA HIS A 89 10.33 6.67 12.93
C HIS A 89 10.11 6.18 11.50
N CYS A 90 10.14 7.07 10.52
CA CYS A 90 9.96 6.75 9.10
C CYS A 90 10.76 7.75 8.27
N PRO A 91 11.58 7.31 7.29
CA PRO A 91 12.26 8.25 6.40
C PRO A 91 11.21 9.01 5.59
N ILE A 92 11.03 10.29 5.88
CA ILE A 92 10.01 11.12 5.24
C ILE A 92 10.67 11.97 4.18
N LEU A 93 10.23 11.75 2.94
CA LEU A 93 10.53 12.65 1.83
C LEU A 93 9.57 13.84 1.86
N GLU A 94 10.02 14.99 1.33
CA GLU A 94 9.17 16.19 1.23
C GLU A 94 7.82 15.84 0.59
N MET A 95 6.75 16.07 1.35
CA MET A 95 5.40 15.86 0.86
C MET A 95 5.09 17.02 -0.09
N GLY A 96 5.23 16.77 -1.40
CA GLY A 96 5.13 17.78 -2.45
C GLY A 96 3.93 18.73 -2.32
N ASN A 97 4.13 19.97 -2.77
CA ASN A 97 3.23 21.10 -2.59
C ASN A 97 1.79 20.88 -3.07
N GLN A 98 0.89 21.67 -2.45
CA GLN A 98 -0.55 21.71 -2.66
C GLN A 98 -0.93 21.74 -4.15
N ARG A 99 -1.82 20.82 -4.54
CA ARG A 99 -2.33 20.67 -5.91
C ARG A 99 -3.82 21.00 -5.97
N GLU A 100 -4.34 21.14 -7.19
CA GLU A 100 -5.73 21.52 -7.49
C GLU A 100 -6.78 20.67 -6.74
N ALA A 101 -7.93 21.27 -6.44
CA ALA A 101 -8.99 20.64 -5.65
C ALA A 101 -9.53 19.34 -6.28
N ALA A 102 -9.59 19.26 -7.61
CA ALA A 102 -10.03 18.04 -8.32
C ALA A 102 -9.05 16.89 -8.14
N GLU A 103 -7.74 17.16 -8.23
CA GLU A 103 -6.70 16.16 -7.98
C GLU A 103 -6.71 15.69 -6.51
N LEU A 104 -7.03 16.60 -5.57
CA LEU A 104 -7.17 16.24 -4.16
C LEU A 104 -8.31 15.24 -3.94
N GLN A 105 -9.48 15.45 -4.55
CA GLN A 105 -10.60 14.50 -4.44
C GLN A 105 -10.25 13.13 -4.98
N PHE A 106 -9.59 13.08 -6.15
CA PHE A 106 -9.13 11.82 -6.75
C PHE A 106 -8.15 11.08 -5.83
N ARG A 107 -7.16 11.80 -5.28
CA ARG A 107 -6.19 11.22 -4.33
C ARG A 107 -6.84 10.70 -3.07
N ILE A 108 -7.79 11.46 -2.49
CA ILE A 108 -8.53 11.02 -1.30
C ILE A 108 -9.31 9.75 -1.61
N ALA A 109 -10.02 9.72 -2.74
CA ALA A 109 -10.79 8.57 -3.15
C ALA A 109 -9.87 7.34 -3.35
N HIS A 110 -8.75 7.50 -4.06
CA HIS A 110 -7.77 6.44 -4.26
C HIS A 110 -7.19 5.92 -2.93
N SER A 111 -6.72 6.80 -2.04
CA SER A 111 -6.20 6.42 -0.71
C SER A 111 -7.25 5.71 0.15
N ILE A 112 -8.51 6.17 0.14
CA ILE A 112 -9.61 5.49 0.86
C ILE A 112 -9.80 4.07 0.35
N GLY A 113 -9.85 3.87 -0.98
CA GLY A 113 -10.02 2.52 -1.53
C GLY A 113 -8.81 1.61 -1.29
N LEU A 114 -7.59 2.16 -1.32
CA LEU A 114 -6.39 1.39 -0.98
C LEU A 114 -6.39 0.97 0.50
N ASN A 115 -6.82 1.85 1.41
CA ASN A 115 -7.00 1.51 2.82
C ASN A 115 -8.05 0.40 3.02
N ASP A 116 -9.11 0.37 2.21
CA ASP A 116 -10.11 -0.70 2.27
C ASP A 116 -9.51 -2.06 1.90
N LEU A 117 -8.62 -2.11 0.89
CA LEU A 117 -7.87 -3.32 0.53
C LEU A 117 -6.91 -3.74 1.66
N HIS A 118 -6.21 -2.79 2.27
CA HIS A 118 -5.34 -3.07 3.41
C HIS A 118 -6.13 -3.66 4.59
N LEU A 119 -7.21 -2.98 5.00
CA LEU A 119 -8.08 -3.45 6.08
C LEU A 119 -8.71 -4.81 5.75
N SER A 120 -9.05 -5.09 4.49
CA SER A 120 -9.59 -6.40 4.14
C SER A 120 -8.59 -7.53 4.37
N LEU A 121 -7.32 -7.34 4.02
CA LEU A 121 -6.28 -8.34 4.31
C LEU A 121 -6.06 -8.53 5.81
N MET A 122 -6.11 -7.44 6.59
CA MET A 122 -6.01 -7.52 8.06
C MET A 122 -7.20 -8.28 8.66
N ARG A 123 -8.44 -7.95 8.28
CA ARG A 123 -9.66 -8.62 8.74
C ARG A 123 -9.66 -10.12 8.43
N GLN A 124 -9.17 -10.47 7.25
CA GLN A 124 -9.05 -11.86 6.81
C GLN A 124 -7.90 -12.62 7.52
N GLY A 125 -7.04 -11.93 8.28
CA GLY A 125 -5.93 -12.53 9.01
C GLY A 125 -4.81 -13.06 8.11
N VAL A 126 -4.78 -12.64 6.84
CA VAL A 126 -3.78 -13.09 5.86
C VAL A 126 -2.61 -12.12 5.71
N LEU A 127 -2.74 -10.87 6.17
CA LEU A 127 -1.66 -9.90 6.05
C LEU A 127 -0.48 -10.24 6.99
N GLN A 128 0.73 -10.31 6.45
CA GLN A 128 1.97 -10.36 7.24
C GLN A 128 2.66 -9.00 7.30
N ASP A 129 2.77 -8.32 6.16
CA ASP A 129 3.46 -7.04 6.03
C ASP A 129 2.82 -6.16 4.95
N TRP A 130 2.80 -4.85 5.19
CA TRP A 130 2.31 -3.84 4.27
C TRP A 130 3.30 -2.68 4.20
N GLN A 131 4.02 -2.57 3.08
CA GLN A 131 4.87 -1.44 2.78
C GLN A 131 4.06 -0.41 1.97
N SER A 132 3.84 0.78 2.53
CA SER A 132 3.09 1.86 1.87
C SER A 132 3.89 2.54 0.74
N GLU A 133 3.19 3.19 -0.20
CA GLU A 133 3.78 4.07 -1.22
C GLU A 133 4.81 5.06 -0.62
N VAL A 134 4.53 5.64 0.55
CA VAL A 134 5.44 6.59 1.21
C VAL A 134 6.77 5.91 1.58
N ALA A 135 6.72 4.71 2.15
CA ALA A 135 7.91 3.94 2.50
C ALA A 135 8.65 3.39 1.27
N ILE A 136 7.91 3.05 0.21
CA ILE A 136 8.45 2.61 -1.08
C ILE A 136 9.22 3.76 -1.73
N ARG A 137 8.62 4.94 -1.84
CA ARG A 137 9.25 6.12 -2.43
C ARG A 137 10.50 6.51 -1.66
N ALA A 138 10.44 6.50 -0.32
CA ALA A 138 11.62 6.71 0.51
C ALA A 138 12.74 5.71 0.20
N THR A 139 12.41 4.43 0.02
CA THR A 139 13.39 3.41 -0.37
C THR A 139 13.98 3.69 -1.75
N ASN A 140 13.14 4.09 -2.72
CA ASN A 140 13.54 4.34 -4.10
C ASN A 140 14.46 5.56 -4.23
N GLU A 141 14.19 6.63 -3.47
CA GLU A 141 14.98 7.87 -3.53
C GLU A 141 16.25 7.80 -2.67
N LEU A 142 16.22 7.09 -1.54
CA LEU A 142 17.34 7.06 -0.58
C LEU A 142 18.30 5.89 -0.79
N THR A 143 17.98 4.92 -1.65
CA THR A 143 18.82 3.75 -1.88
C THR A 143 19.01 3.46 -3.37
N SER A 144 20.18 2.97 -3.75
CA SER A 144 20.45 2.48 -5.11
C SER A 144 19.77 1.14 -5.41
N SER A 145 19.14 0.52 -4.42
CA SER A 145 18.45 -0.77 -4.49
C SER A 145 16.93 -0.61 -4.44
N GLY A 146 16.39 0.49 -4.98
CA GLY A 146 14.96 0.74 -5.07
C GLY A 146 14.21 -0.26 -5.96
N TYR A 147 12.89 -0.16 -5.97
CA TYR A 147 12.02 -0.76 -6.97
C TYR A 147 12.06 0.04 -8.28
N VAL A 148 11.60 -0.55 -9.39
CA VAL A 148 11.59 0.13 -10.70
C VAL A 148 10.58 1.28 -10.78
N LYS A 149 9.62 1.33 -9.86
CA LYS A 149 8.65 2.43 -9.70
C LYS A 149 8.15 2.54 -8.26
N ASP A 150 7.42 3.63 -7.99
CA ASP A 150 6.62 3.76 -6.77
C ASP A 150 5.32 2.96 -6.93
N TYR A 151 5.25 1.80 -6.27
CA TYR A 151 4.01 1.03 -6.18
C TYR A 151 3.08 1.61 -5.12
N ASP A 152 1.77 1.39 -5.27
CA ASP A 152 0.79 1.82 -4.26
C ASP A 152 1.05 1.10 -2.92
N ALA A 153 1.40 -0.19 -2.98
CA ALA A 153 1.94 -0.93 -1.86
C ALA A 153 2.79 -2.12 -2.31
N VAL A 154 3.65 -2.61 -1.41
CA VAL A 154 4.26 -3.94 -1.50
C VAL A 154 3.76 -4.74 -0.32
N VAL A 155 3.14 -5.87 -0.61
CA VAL A 155 2.34 -6.63 0.35
C VAL A 155 2.93 -8.01 0.51
N THR A 156 3.05 -8.47 1.76
CA THR A 156 3.33 -9.86 2.07
C THR A 156 2.12 -10.47 2.77
N VAL A 157 1.63 -11.59 2.24
CA VAL A 157 0.48 -12.33 2.80
C VAL A 157 0.87 -13.75 3.17
N ARG A 158 0.18 -14.33 4.17
CA ARG A 158 0.21 -15.75 4.50
C ARG A 158 -1.09 -16.41 4.05
N VAL A 159 -0.99 -17.38 3.15
CA VAL A 159 -2.15 -18.20 2.73
C VAL A 159 -1.72 -19.66 2.73
N ASP A 160 -2.50 -20.52 3.37
CA ASP A 160 -2.23 -21.97 3.50
C ASP A 160 -0.81 -22.28 4.00
N GLY A 161 -0.30 -21.48 4.94
CA GLY A 161 1.04 -21.62 5.51
C GLY A 161 2.18 -21.09 4.64
N GLN A 162 1.92 -20.70 3.38
CA GLN A 162 2.91 -20.12 2.48
C GLN A 162 2.88 -18.59 2.51
N SER A 163 4.05 -17.98 2.32
CA SER A 163 4.20 -16.51 2.31
C SER A 163 4.40 -16.02 0.88
N PHE A 164 3.58 -15.08 0.44
CA PHE A 164 3.68 -14.50 -0.90
C PHE A 164 3.93 -13.00 -0.80
N LYS A 165 4.93 -12.51 -1.54
CA LYS A 165 5.24 -11.09 -1.65
C LYS A 165 4.96 -10.60 -3.07
N PHE A 166 4.21 -9.50 -3.19
CA PHE A 166 3.84 -8.91 -4.48
C PHE A 166 3.72 -7.39 -4.40
N ALA A 167 3.89 -6.73 -5.54
CA ALA A 167 3.50 -5.33 -5.70
C ALA A 167 1.99 -5.24 -5.95
N LEU A 168 1.32 -4.32 -5.26
CA LEU A 168 -0.10 -4.03 -5.39
C LEU A 168 -0.29 -2.69 -6.10
N GLU A 169 -1.18 -2.65 -7.09
CA GLU A 169 -1.63 -1.43 -7.77
C GLU A 169 -3.16 -1.38 -7.72
N TYR A 170 -3.73 -0.30 -7.20
CA TYR A 170 -5.17 -0.10 -7.16
C TYR A 170 -5.61 0.94 -8.20
N GLU A 171 -5.98 0.47 -9.39
CA GLU A 171 -6.37 1.35 -10.48
C GLU A 171 -7.87 1.66 -10.41
N ARG A 172 -8.21 2.92 -10.16
CA ARG A 172 -9.60 3.40 -10.14
C ARG A 172 -10.07 3.99 -11.46
N THR A 173 -9.14 4.41 -12.31
CA THR A 173 -9.41 5.11 -13.57
C THR A 173 -8.37 4.71 -14.59
N ALA A 174 -8.80 4.52 -15.84
CA ALA A 174 -7.87 4.22 -16.93
C ALA A 174 -6.82 5.33 -17.12
N LYS A 175 -5.54 4.96 -17.09
CA LYS A 175 -4.45 5.75 -17.68
C LYS A 175 -4.52 5.68 -19.21
N LYS A 176 -3.70 6.49 -19.90
CA LYS A 176 -3.58 6.37 -21.36
C LYS A 176 -2.86 5.06 -21.69
N PRO A 177 -3.20 4.37 -22.80
CA PRO A 177 -2.54 3.11 -23.19
C PRO A 177 -1.00 3.18 -23.21
N LYS A 178 -0.45 4.29 -23.71
CA LYS A 178 1.01 4.53 -23.74
C LYS A 178 1.67 4.47 -22.36
N ASP A 179 0.95 4.83 -21.30
CA ASP A 179 1.46 4.85 -19.94
C ASP A 179 1.55 3.40 -19.42
N TYR A 180 0.58 2.53 -19.76
CA TYR A 180 0.65 1.11 -19.45
C TYR A 180 1.78 0.40 -20.20
N PHE A 181 2.03 0.73 -21.47
CA PHE A 181 3.17 0.16 -22.19
C PHE A 181 4.50 0.53 -21.54
N ARG A 182 4.64 1.78 -21.08
CA ARG A 182 5.82 2.19 -20.31
C ARG A 182 5.92 1.42 -18.99
N ILE A 183 4.82 1.26 -18.26
CA ILE A 183 4.79 0.48 -17.02
C ILE A 183 5.20 -0.96 -17.30
N ARG A 184 4.63 -1.61 -18.32
CA ARG A 184 4.98 -2.96 -18.73
C ARG A 184 6.48 -3.11 -18.93
N SER A 185 7.10 -2.21 -19.70
CA SER A 185 8.55 -2.24 -19.90
C SER A 185 9.33 -2.12 -18.58
N LEU A 186 8.87 -1.32 -17.61
CA LEU A 186 9.51 -1.25 -16.30
C LEU A 186 9.37 -2.57 -15.52
N LEU A 187 8.16 -3.15 -15.48
CA LEU A 187 7.89 -4.38 -14.72
C LEU A 187 8.67 -5.58 -15.25
N GLU A 188 8.89 -5.66 -16.56
CA GLU A 188 9.69 -6.72 -17.19
C GLU A 188 11.18 -6.66 -16.79
N HIS A 189 11.64 -5.54 -16.22
CA HIS A 189 13.00 -5.36 -15.68
C HIS A 189 13.05 -5.33 -14.14
N GLU A 190 11.93 -5.56 -13.45
CA GLU A 190 11.90 -5.63 -11.99
C GLU A 190 12.45 -6.98 -11.51
N TYR A 191 13.46 -6.94 -10.65
CA TYR A 191 14.16 -8.13 -10.15
C TYR A 191 13.91 -8.39 -8.66
N ARG A 192 13.39 -7.39 -7.92
CA ARG A 192 13.12 -7.50 -6.48
C ARG A 192 11.74 -8.08 -6.19
N LEU A 193 10.80 -7.93 -7.12
CA LEU A 193 9.44 -8.45 -7.02
C LEU A 193 9.14 -9.30 -8.25
N ARG A 194 8.57 -10.48 -8.02
CA ARG A 194 8.18 -11.40 -9.10
C ARG A 194 6.73 -11.20 -9.53
N HIS A 195 5.85 -10.88 -8.58
CA HIS A 195 4.41 -10.85 -8.80
C HIS A 195 3.86 -9.44 -8.68
N PHE A 196 2.94 -9.10 -9.59
CA PHE A 196 2.25 -7.81 -9.66
C PHE A 196 0.75 -8.05 -9.67
N VAL A 197 0.05 -7.48 -8.69
CA VAL A 197 -1.40 -7.64 -8.53
C VAL A 197 -2.05 -6.29 -8.77
N TYR A 198 -2.72 -6.17 -9.91
CA TYR A 198 -3.60 -5.06 -10.21
C TYR A 198 -5.00 -5.34 -9.67
N VAL A 199 -5.52 -4.41 -8.87
CA VAL A 199 -6.88 -4.46 -8.34
C VAL A 199 -7.68 -3.33 -8.95
N VAL A 200 -8.87 -3.63 -9.44
CA VAL A 200 -9.76 -2.66 -10.11
C VAL A 200 -11.19 -2.73 -9.58
N PRO A 201 -11.97 -1.65 -9.64
CA PRO A 201 -13.36 -1.64 -9.15
C PRO A 201 -14.33 -2.41 -10.05
N ASP A 202 -14.07 -2.53 -11.35
CA ASP A 202 -15.02 -3.12 -12.30
C ASP A 202 -14.36 -3.82 -13.50
N TYR A 203 -15.14 -4.70 -14.15
CA TYR A 203 -14.70 -5.54 -15.25
C TYR A 203 -14.31 -4.76 -16.52
N LYS A 204 -14.90 -3.60 -16.81
CA LYS A 204 -14.56 -2.84 -18.02
C LYS A 204 -13.14 -2.30 -17.92
N LEU A 205 -12.78 -1.78 -16.74
CA LEU A 205 -11.41 -1.38 -16.47
C LEU A 205 -10.46 -2.58 -16.46
N ALA A 206 -10.88 -3.72 -15.90
CA ALA A 206 -10.09 -4.95 -15.93
C ALA A 206 -9.74 -5.37 -17.37
N SER A 207 -10.74 -5.44 -18.26
CA SER A 207 -10.55 -5.79 -19.67
C SER A 207 -9.62 -4.83 -20.39
N PHE A 208 -9.79 -3.53 -20.18
CA PHE A 208 -8.93 -2.52 -20.82
C PHE A 208 -7.46 -2.62 -20.36
N ILE A 209 -7.22 -2.82 -19.06
CA ILE A 209 -5.86 -2.99 -18.53
C ILE A 209 -5.27 -4.31 -19.05
N LEU A 210 -6.06 -5.37 -19.09
CA LEU A 210 -5.64 -6.67 -19.63
C LEU A 210 -5.13 -6.53 -21.06
N GLU A 211 -5.88 -5.86 -21.93
CA GLU A 211 -5.45 -5.56 -23.32
C GLU A 211 -4.13 -4.79 -23.38
N CYS A 212 -3.92 -3.82 -22.48
CA CYS A 212 -2.68 -3.05 -22.44
C CYS A 212 -1.46 -3.89 -22.00
N PHE A 213 -1.66 -4.89 -21.15
CA PHE A 213 -0.60 -5.77 -20.65
C PHE A 213 -0.50 -7.12 -21.36
N MET A 214 -1.34 -7.38 -22.36
CA MET A 214 -1.37 -8.66 -23.09
C MET A 214 0.01 -9.09 -23.59
N GLY A 215 0.42 -10.31 -23.22
CA GLY A 215 1.68 -10.94 -23.62
C GLY A 215 2.91 -10.42 -22.87
N THR A 216 2.75 -9.74 -21.73
CA THR A 216 3.87 -9.38 -20.86
C THR A 216 4.55 -10.62 -20.28
N THR A 217 5.87 -10.53 -20.04
CA THR A 217 6.64 -11.58 -19.35
C THR A 217 6.62 -11.42 -17.83
N ALA A 218 6.21 -10.26 -17.31
CA ALA A 218 6.04 -10.05 -15.89
C ALA A 218 4.85 -10.89 -15.36
N ALA A 219 4.97 -11.47 -14.17
CA ALA A 219 3.85 -12.22 -13.56
C ALA A 219 2.79 -11.26 -13.01
N LEU A 220 2.03 -10.66 -13.94
CA LEU A 220 1.01 -9.66 -13.68
C LEU A 220 -0.38 -10.29 -13.76
N VAL A 221 -1.16 -10.05 -12.72
CA VAL A 221 -2.55 -10.50 -12.64
C VAL A 221 -3.49 -9.35 -12.30
N ILE A 222 -4.73 -9.44 -12.77
CA ILE A 222 -5.78 -8.46 -12.51
C ILE A 222 -6.91 -9.13 -11.73
N GLY A 223 -7.32 -8.51 -10.62
CA GLY A 223 -8.44 -8.94 -9.78
C GLY A 223 -9.41 -7.79 -9.49
N LEU A 224 -10.61 -8.13 -9.03
CA LEU A 224 -11.60 -7.14 -8.63
C LEU A 224 -11.48 -6.77 -7.15
N ALA A 225 -11.66 -5.49 -6.85
CA ALA A 225 -11.62 -4.95 -5.49
C ALA A 225 -12.65 -5.64 -4.56
N ASN A 226 -13.86 -5.91 -5.06
CA ASN A 226 -14.90 -6.59 -4.28
C ASN A 226 -14.51 -8.03 -3.93
N ASP A 227 -13.88 -8.76 -4.86
CA ASP A 227 -13.46 -10.15 -4.62
C ASP A 227 -12.27 -10.19 -3.66
N PHE A 228 -11.29 -9.29 -3.86
CA PHE A 228 -10.16 -9.09 -2.96
C PHE A 228 -10.63 -8.80 -1.52
N ALA A 229 -11.61 -7.90 -1.37
CA ALA A 229 -12.12 -7.53 -0.06
C ALA A 229 -12.92 -8.64 0.62
N ARG A 230 -13.65 -9.46 -0.17
CA ARG A 230 -14.48 -10.56 0.33
C ARG A 230 -13.64 -11.74 0.81
N SER A 231 -12.72 -12.22 -0.02
CA SER A 231 -11.79 -13.31 0.31
C SER A 231 -10.61 -13.26 -0.65
N PHE A 232 -9.48 -12.76 -0.18
CA PHE A 232 -8.24 -12.71 -0.95
C PHE A 232 -7.87 -14.12 -1.42
N LYS A 233 -7.83 -15.11 -0.52
CA LYS A 233 -7.42 -16.49 -0.86
C LYS A 233 -8.27 -17.16 -1.95
N ASP A 234 -9.55 -16.80 -2.03
CA ASP A 234 -10.50 -17.39 -2.97
C ASP A 234 -10.75 -16.49 -4.20
N MET A 235 -10.07 -15.35 -4.30
CA MET A 235 -10.30 -14.43 -5.39
C MET A 235 -9.77 -15.00 -6.71
N SER A 236 -10.59 -14.88 -7.75
CA SER A 236 -10.20 -15.16 -9.12
C SER A 236 -9.45 -13.96 -9.69
N VAL A 237 -8.35 -14.23 -10.38
CA VAL A 237 -7.55 -13.23 -11.09
C VAL A 237 -7.25 -13.68 -12.50
N THR A 238 -7.16 -12.73 -13.41
CA THR A 238 -6.81 -12.98 -14.81
C THR A 238 -5.33 -12.68 -15.03
N LYS A 239 -4.58 -13.65 -15.53
CA LYS A 239 -3.16 -13.47 -15.89
C LYS A 239 -3.04 -12.69 -17.20
N CYS A 240 -2.10 -11.75 -17.25
CA CYS A 240 -1.92 -10.88 -18.42
C CYS A 240 -1.05 -11.48 -19.53
N ASP A 241 -0.37 -12.60 -19.27
CA ASP A 241 0.40 -13.33 -20.29
C ASP A 241 -0.52 -14.07 -21.29
N ALA A 242 -1.56 -14.73 -20.79
CA ALA A 242 -2.42 -15.65 -21.53
C ALA A 242 -3.92 -15.31 -21.46
N GLY A 243 -4.32 -14.34 -20.63
CA GLY A 243 -5.73 -13.99 -20.41
C GLY A 243 -6.50 -15.06 -19.62
N LEU A 244 -5.81 -16.00 -18.97
CA LEU A 244 -6.43 -17.10 -18.22
C LEU A 244 -6.82 -16.65 -16.82
N THR A 245 -8.06 -16.96 -16.42
CA THR A 245 -8.53 -16.75 -15.05
C THR A 245 -8.18 -17.94 -14.16
N VAL A 246 -7.51 -17.66 -13.03
CA VAL A 246 -7.07 -18.65 -12.03
C VAL A 246 -7.30 -18.12 -10.61
N PRO A 247 -7.31 -18.96 -9.57
CA PRO A 247 -7.24 -18.49 -8.19
C PRO A 247 -5.94 -17.72 -7.92
N ILE A 248 -5.97 -16.67 -7.09
CA ILE A 248 -4.76 -15.89 -6.77
C ILE A 248 -3.64 -16.74 -6.16
N THR A 249 -3.98 -17.74 -5.35
CA THR A 249 -3.00 -18.64 -4.74
C THR A 249 -2.25 -19.44 -5.79
N ALA A 250 -2.91 -19.85 -6.87
CA ALA A 250 -2.27 -20.51 -8.01
C ALA A 250 -1.45 -19.53 -8.85
N ALA A 251 -1.86 -18.27 -8.96
CA ALA A 251 -1.10 -17.24 -9.66
C ALA A 251 0.20 -16.83 -8.93
N LEU A 252 0.18 -16.80 -7.60
CA LEU A 252 1.33 -16.41 -6.78
C LEU A 252 2.31 -17.57 -6.52
N ARG A 253 1.89 -18.82 -6.77
CA ARG A 253 2.77 -19.98 -6.77
C ARG A 253 3.55 -20.02 -8.09
N SER A 254 4.79 -19.55 -8.07
CA SER A 254 5.70 -19.75 -9.21
C SER A 254 6.01 -21.25 -9.37
N PRO A 255 6.08 -21.80 -10.60
CA PRO A 255 6.52 -23.18 -10.83
C PRO A 255 8.00 -23.43 -10.48
N ASP A 256 8.82 -22.39 -10.32
CA ASP A 256 10.28 -22.50 -10.14
C ASP A 256 10.79 -22.56 -8.69
N GLU A 257 9.91 -22.77 -7.70
CA GLU A 257 10.32 -22.88 -6.28
C GLU A 257 11.21 -24.10 -5.97
N PHE A 258 11.44 -24.99 -6.94
CA PHE A 258 12.31 -26.18 -6.81
C PHE A 258 13.64 -26.10 -7.57
N ALA A 259 13.92 -25.00 -8.29
CA ALA A 259 15.10 -24.92 -9.17
C ALA A 259 16.01 -23.73 -8.83
N VAL A 260 16.53 -23.70 -7.60
CA VAL A 260 17.75 -22.91 -7.31
C VAL A 260 18.75 -23.81 -6.60
N THR A 261 19.49 -24.58 -7.39
CA THR A 261 20.78 -25.12 -6.95
C THR A 261 21.72 -23.93 -6.76
N PRO A 262 22.33 -23.73 -5.59
CA PRO A 262 23.29 -22.64 -5.41
C PRO A 262 24.48 -22.81 -6.38
N PRO A 263 25.02 -21.71 -6.94
CA PRO A 263 26.18 -21.78 -7.81
C PRO A 263 27.37 -22.39 -7.04
N ARG A 264 27.94 -23.46 -7.59
CA ARG A 264 29.20 -24.02 -7.08
C ARG A 264 30.29 -22.97 -7.27
N LEU A 265 30.87 -22.51 -6.16
CA LEU A 265 32.08 -21.69 -6.19
C LEU A 265 33.19 -22.46 -6.95
N PRO A 266 33.98 -21.79 -7.80
CA PRO A 266 35.17 -22.39 -8.40
C PRO A 266 36.14 -22.82 -7.30
N ARG A 267 36.64 -24.06 -7.38
CA ARG A 267 37.79 -24.49 -6.58
C ARG A 267 39.02 -23.77 -7.12
N ASP A 268 39.52 -22.79 -6.38
CA ASP A 268 40.87 -22.27 -6.59
C ASP A 268 41.86 -23.43 -6.51
N SER A 269 42.51 -23.67 -7.63
CA SER A 269 43.49 -24.73 -7.84
C SER A 269 44.77 -24.10 -8.37
N SER A 270 45.45 -23.31 -7.54
CA SER A 270 46.83 -22.89 -7.83
C SER A 270 47.46 -22.15 -6.65
N LEU A 271 48.14 -22.90 -5.79
CA LEU A 271 49.34 -22.45 -5.10
C LEU A 271 50.43 -23.48 -5.40
N LEU A 272 51.29 -23.12 -6.35
CA LEU A 272 52.71 -23.46 -6.39
C LEU A 272 53.46 -22.15 -6.16
#